data_AF-A0A1T5KR60-F1
#
_entry.id   AF-A0A1T5KR60-F1
#
_cell.length_a   1.000
_cell.length_b   1.000
_cell.length_c   1.000
_cell.angle_alpha   90.00
_cell.angle_beta   90.00
_cell.angle_gamma   90.00
#
_symmetry.space_group_name_H-M   'P 1'
#
loop_
_entity.id
_entity.type
_entity.pdbx_description
1 polymer ?
#
loop_
_entity_poly.entity_id
_entity_poly.type
_entity_poly.pdbx_seq_one_letter_code
_entity_poly.pdbx_strand_id
1 'polypeptide(L)'
;MKNTHGRASRMGLMLVCLGVVAGGQAQDQAAGQESATKQLPAQVREDVEAIATQLLKVQDSDSELACDKAVENARYGMETMLEVGQRNRDGGYLSAAEFDRSAAPIRERLATTTLADCQAAQGGRLDFYRCMSSDYNHVMACASLESGKATGAD
;
A
#
# COMPACT_ATOMS: atom_id res chain seq x y z
N MET A 1 39.86 5.09 -53.85
CA MET A 1 40.40 3.72 -53.69
C MET A 1 39.43 2.99 -52.75
N LYS A 2 38.56 2.07 -53.21
CA LYS A 2 38.79 0.60 -53.38
C LYS A 2 39.44 0.02 -52.11
N ASN A 3 38.94 -0.96 -51.34
CA ASN A 3 38.11 -2.14 -51.60
C ASN A 3 37.79 -2.80 -50.22
N THR A 4 36.56 -3.17 -49.82
CA THR A 4 35.76 -4.41 -50.07
C THR A 4 36.06 -5.67 -49.21
N HIS A 5 34.96 -6.36 -48.84
CA HIS A 5 34.74 -7.76 -48.40
C HIS A 5 34.64 -7.98 -46.87
N GLY A 6 33.63 -8.65 -46.27
CA GLY A 6 32.54 -9.48 -46.80
C GLY A 6 32.61 -10.91 -46.21
N ARG A 7 31.56 -11.34 -45.48
CA ARG A 7 31.02 -12.72 -45.28
C ARG A 7 29.95 -12.66 -44.18
N ALA A 8 28.65 -12.76 -44.42
CA ALA A 8 27.82 -13.81 -45.04
C ALA A 8 27.60 -15.07 -44.19
N SER A 9 26.34 -15.23 -43.77
CA SER A 9 25.54 -16.47 -43.75
C SER A 9 25.73 -17.49 -42.62
N ARG A 10 24.66 -17.75 -41.86
CA ARG A 10 23.83 -18.96 -42.07
C ARG A 10 22.50 -18.90 -41.29
N MET A 11 21.42 -18.80 -42.06
CA MET A 11 20.10 -19.32 -41.71
C MET A 11 20.18 -20.83 -41.43
N GLY A 12 19.60 -21.28 -40.32
CA GLY A 12 19.10 -22.65 -40.13
C GLY A 12 17.63 -22.51 -39.74
N LEU A 13 16.72 -22.58 -40.71
CA LEU A 13 15.98 -23.76 -41.14
C LEU A 13 15.09 -24.35 -40.04
N MET A 14 13.81 -24.03 -40.18
CA MET A 14 12.63 -24.65 -39.58
C MET A 14 12.75 -26.17 -39.35
N LEU A 15 12.29 -26.62 -38.19
CA LEU A 15 11.57 -27.88 -38.10
C LEU A 15 10.13 -27.58 -37.66
N VAL A 16 9.22 -27.81 -38.61
CA VAL A 16 7.77 -27.80 -38.44
C VAL A 16 7.38 -29.14 -37.82
N CYS A 17 6.78 -29.13 -36.62
CA CYS A 17 6.01 -30.25 -36.12
C CYS A 17 4.53 -29.87 -36.09
N LEU A 18 3.85 -30.18 -37.20
CA LEU A 18 2.40 -30.29 -37.27
C LEU A 18 1.98 -31.57 -36.52
N GLY A 19 1.25 -31.41 -35.43
CA GLY A 19 0.50 -32.47 -34.77
C GLY A 19 -0.91 -31.96 -34.48
N VAL A 20 -1.85 -32.25 -35.38
CA VAL A 20 -3.29 -32.10 -35.13
C VAL A 20 -3.75 -33.36 -34.40
N VAL A 21 -4.23 -33.21 -33.17
CA VAL A 21 -5.19 -34.15 -32.56
C VAL A 21 -6.43 -33.36 -32.14
N ALA A 22 -7.55 -33.70 -32.76
CA ALA A 22 -8.87 -33.30 -32.31
C ALA A 22 -9.20 -34.08 -31.03
N GLY A 23 -9.72 -33.39 -30.02
CA GLY A 23 -10.18 -34.00 -28.78
C GLY A 23 -10.32 -32.93 -27.71
N GLY A 24 -11.56 -32.51 -27.44
CA GLY A 24 -11.85 -31.56 -26.38
C GLY A 24 -11.38 -32.08 -25.03
N GLN A 25 -10.61 -31.26 -24.33
CA GLN A 25 -10.53 -31.30 -22.89
C GLN A 25 -10.67 -29.87 -22.40
N ALA A 26 -11.76 -29.63 -21.69
CA ALA A 26 -11.91 -28.51 -20.78
C ALA A 26 -10.64 -28.46 -19.93
N GLN A 27 -9.77 -27.50 -20.23
CA GLN A 27 -8.72 -27.13 -19.30
C GLN A 27 -9.39 -26.27 -18.25
N ASP A 28 -9.80 -26.99 -17.23
CA ASP A 28 -10.06 -26.56 -15.86
C ASP A 28 -9.03 -25.49 -15.47
N GLN A 29 -9.36 -24.23 -15.76
CA GLN A 29 -8.67 -23.08 -15.20
C GLN A 29 -9.11 -22.98 -13.75
N ALA A 30 -8.52 -23.84 -12.91
CA ALA A 30 -8.37 -23.58 -11.49
C ALA A 30 -7.35 -22.44 -11.29
N ALA A 31 -7.63 -21.28 -11.91
CA ALA A 31 -7.18 -20.02 -11.36
C ALA A 31 -8.01 -19.84 -10.10
N GLY A 32 -7.36 -19.82 -8.94
CA GLY A 32 -8.00 -19.71 -7.65
C GLY A 32 -9.11 -18.67 -7.72
N GLN A 33 -10.35 -19.11 -7.50
CA GLN A 33 -11.47 -18.20 -7.31
C GLN A 33 -11.18 -17.43 -6.03
N GLU A 34 -10.48 -16.31 -6.15
CA GLU A 34 -10.50 -15.28 -5.13
C GLU A 34 -11.98 -14.93 -4.98
N SER A 35 -12.55 -15.31 -3.83
CA SER A 35 -13.95 -15.05 -3.55
C SER A 35 -14.20 -13.56 -3.76
N ALA A 36 -15.14 -13.21 -4.64
CA ALA A 36 -15.51 -11.82 -4.86
C ALA A 36 -15.84 -11.17 -3.52
N THR A 37 -15.17 -10.05 -3.21
CA THR A 37 -15.40 -9.31 -1.98
C THR A 37 -16.75 -8.59 -2.02
N LYS A 38 -17.38 -8.43 -0.86
CA LYS A 38 -18.62 -7.67 -0.71
C LYS A 38 -18.39 -6.23 -1.12
N GLN A 39 -19.32 -5.71 -1.90
CA GLN A 39 -19.30 -4.31 -2.33
C GLN A 39 -20.17 -3.46 -1.39
N LEU A 40 -19.70 -2.25 -1.10
CA LEU A 40 -20.52 -1.25 -0.42
C LEU A 40 -21.61 -0.73 -1.38
N PRO A 41 -22.82 -0.43 -0.87
CA PRO A 41 -23.81 0.34 -1.62
C PRO A 41 -23.21 1.68 -2.10
N ALA A 42 -23.68 2.20 -3.24
CA ALA A 42 -23.10 3.39 -3.87
C ALA A 42 -23.03 4.59 -2.91
N GLN A 43 -24.13 4.93 -2.23
CA GLN A 43 -24.17 6.02 -1.26
C GLN A 43 -23.15 5.82 -0.12
N VAL A 44 -23.04 4.60 0.41
CA VAL A 44 -22.11 4.30 1.51
C VAL A 44 -20.65 4.48 1.07
N ARG A 45 -20.33 4.11 -0.17
CA ARG A 45 -19.00 4.33 -0.73
C ARG A 45 -18.69 5.82 -0.87
N GLU A 46 -19.63 6.61 -1.38
CA GLU A 46 -19.48 8.08 -1.49
C GLU A 46 -19.28 8.73 -0.12
N ASP A 47 -20.07 8.32 0.88
CA ASP A 47 -19.95 8.83 2.24
C ASP A 47 -18.57 8.48 2.85
N VAL A 48 -18.10 7.24 2.67
CA VAL A 48 -16.79 6.79 3.15
C VAL A 48 -15.65 7.56 2.47
N GLU A 49 -15.73 7.80 1.16
CA GLU A 49 -14.73 8.58 0.42
C GLU A 49 -14.68 10.04 0.89
N ALA A 50 -15.85 10.65 1.14
CA ALA A 50 -15.94 12.00 1.66
C ALA A 50 -15.35 12.11 3.08
N ILE A 51 -15.66 11.15 3.95
CA ILE A 51 -15.09 11.06 5.30
C ILE A 51 -13.58 10.86 5.23
N ALA A 52 -13.11 9.88 4.46
CA ALA A 52 -11.68 9.58 4.32
C ALA A 52 -10.90 10.81 3.83
N THR A 53 -11.46 11.58 2.89
CA THR A 53 -10.84 12.81 2.40
C THR A 53 -10.61 13.84 3.51
N GLN A 54 -11.53 13.96 4.46
CA GLN A 54 -11.34 14.88 5.60
C GLN A 54 -10.37 14.32 6.64
N LEU A 55 -10.40 13.01 6.90
CA LEU A 55 -9.50 12.34 7.85
C LEU A 55 -8.05 12.31 7.37
N LEU A 56 -7.81 12.42 6.05
CA LEU A 56 -6.47 12.45 5.46
C LEU A 56 -5.81 13.84 5.49
N LYS A 57 -6.46 14.85 6.07
CA LYS A 57 -5.88 16.18 6.27
C LYS A 57 -5.20 16.28 7.64
N VAL A 58 -4.06 16.96 7.67
CA VAL A 58 -3.45 17.43 8.92
C VAL A 58 -4.27 18.61 9.42
N GLN A 59 -4.71 18.57 10.67
CA GLN A 59 -5.56 19.58 11.30
C GLN A 59 -4.75 20.56 12.15
N ASP A 60 -3.71 20.07 12.82
CA ASP A 60 -2.83 20.86 13.66
C ASP A 60 -1.39 20.64 13.20
N SER A 61 -0.88 21.58 12.39
CA SER A 61 0.43 21.48 11.75
C SER A 61 1.58 21.97 12.63
N ASP A 62 1.28 22.71 13.70
CA ASP A 62 2.26 23.45 14.50
C ASP A 62 2.53 22.80 15.87
N SER A 63 2.18 21.52 16.03
CA SER A 63 2.41 20.80 17.28
C SER A 63 3.90 20.68 17.61
N GLU A 64 4.27 21.09 18.82
CA GLU A 64 5.58 20.78 19.38
C GLU A 64 5.75 19.26 19.54
N LEU A 65 6.99 18.77 19.37
CA LEU A 65 7.28 17.35 19.49
C LEU A 65 7.07 16.88 20.94
N ALA A 66 6.10 15.97 21.13
CA ALA A 66 5.86 15.28 22.39
C ALA A 66 5.97 13.76 22.17
N CYS A 67 7.17 13.21 22.27
CA CYS A 67 7.44 11.84 21.82
C CYS A 67 6.59 10.75 22.49
N ASP A 68 6.30 10.86 23.79
CA ASP A 68 5.45 9.87 24.47
C ASP A 68 4.06 9.81 23.83
N LYS A 69 3.43 10.97 23.63
CA LYS A 69 2.13 11.11 22.97
C LYS A 69 2.21 10.71 21.50
N ALA A 70 3.23 11.16 20.78
CA ALA A 70 3.37 10.87 19.35
C ALA A 70 3.48 9.36 19.07
N VAL A 71 4.25 8.65 19.90
CA VAL A 71 4.40 7.19 19.82
C VAL A 71 3.08 6.51 20.19
N GLU A 72 2.42 6.93 21.26
CA GLU A 72 1.11 6.39 21.66
C GLU A 72 0.08 6.53 20.53
N ASN A 73 -0.10 7.75 20.02
CA ASN A 73 -1.05 8.04 18.95
C ASN A 73 -0.73 7.28 17.66
N ALA A 74 0.55 7.20 17.27
CA ALA A 74 0.97 6.51 16.05
C ALA A 74 0.69 5.02 16.14
N ARG A 75 1.04 4.40 17.29
CA ARG A 75 0.82 2.98 17.53
C ARG A 75 -0.67 2.66 17.59
N TYR A 76 -1.45 3.45 18.34
CA TYR A 76 -2.90 3.28 18.41
C TYR A 76 -3.56 3.36 17.03
N GLY A 77 -3.19 4.35 16.22
CA GLY A 77 -3.71 4.50 14.85
C GLY A 77 -3.41 3.28 13.98
N MET A 78 -2.16 2.80 14.00
CA MET A 78 -1.75 1.63 13.22
C MET A 78 -2.38 0.31 13.71
N GLU A 79 -2.46 0.11 15.03
CA GLU A 79 -3.12 -1.06 15.62
C GLU A 79 -4.62 -1.08 15.26
N THR A 80 -5.28 0.09 15.29
CA THR A 80 -6.67 0.25 14.84
C THR A 80 -6.82 -0.10 13.35
N MET A 81 -5.90 0.34 12.49
CA MET A 81 -5.93 -0.01 11.06
C MET A 81 -5.82 -1.54 10.85
N LEU A 82 -4.98 -2.23 11.63
CA LEU A 82 -4.87 -3.68 11.57
C LEU A 82 -6.15 -4.37 12.07
N GLU A 83 -6.72 -3.91 13.18
CA GLU A 83 -7.96 -4.47 13.73
C GLU A 83 -9.14 -4.30 12.77
N VAL A 84 -9.31 -3.11 12.20
CA VAL A 84 -10.37 -2.83 11.22
C VAL A 84 -10.12 -3.59 9.91
N GLY A 85 -8.88 -3.67 9.44
CA GLY A 85 -8.52 -4.48 8.27
C GLY A 85 -8.86 -5.96 8.47
N GLN A 86 -8.57 -6.52 9.65
CA GLN A 86 -8.93 -7.90 9.98
C GLN A 86 -10.45 -8.08 10.04
N ARG A 87 -11.19 -7.15 10.66
CA ARG A 87 -12.67 -7.16 10.65
C ARG A 87 -13.25 -7.09 9.24
N ASN A 88 -12.66 -6.28 8.36
CA ASN A 88 -13.11 -6.18 6.97
C ASN A 88 -12.83 -7.47 6.19
N ARG A 89 -11.69 -8.13 6.45
CA ARG A 89 -11.40 -9.46 5.90
C ARG A 89 -12.43 -10.49 6.38
N ASP A 90 -12.66 -10.57 7.68
CA ASP A 90 -13.60 -11.54 8.27
C ASP A 90 -15.05 -11.26 7.83
N GLY A 91 -15.39 -10.00 7.62
CA GLY A 91 -16.67 -9.56 7.07
C GLY A 91 -16.83 -9.82 5.56
N GLY A 92 -15.76 -10.19 4.86
CA GLY A 92 -15.74 -10.46 3.41
C GLY A 92 -15.62 -9.20 2.54
N TYR A 93 -15.24 -8.06 3.10
CA TYR A 93 -15.00 -6.79 2.37
C TYR A 93 -13.55 -6.64 1.90
N LEU A 94 -12.62 -7.44 2.42
CA LEU A 94 -11.24 -7.56 1.94
C LEU A 94 -10.90 -9.03 1.70
N SER A 95 -10.13 -9.32 0.65
CA SER A 95 -9.54 -10.64 0.50
C SER A 95 -8.42 -10.84 1.53
N ALA A 96 -8.08 -12.11 1.83
CA ALA A 96 -6.93 -12.40 2.69
C ALA A 96 -5.62 -11.83 2.10
N ALA A 97 -5.44 -11.93 0.79
CA ALA A 97 -4.26 -11.42 0.10
C ALA A 97 -4.17 -9.89 0.15
N GLU A 98 -5.31 -9.19 0.04
CA GLU A 98 -5.36 -7.73 0.18
C GLU A 98 -5.05 -7.29 1.61
N PHE A 99 -5.63 -7.97 2.60
CA PHE A 99 -5.33 -7.71 4.00
C PHE A 99 -3.85 -7.95 4.31
N ASP A 100 -3.27 -9.09 3.93
CA ASP A 100 -1.87 -9.39 4.24
C ASP A 100 -0.91 -8.39 3.58
N ARG A 101 -1.19 -8.00 2.33
CA ARG A 101 -0.39 -7.00 1.61
C ARG A 101 -0.43 -5.62 2.27
N SER A 102 -1.61 -5.20 2.74
CA SER A 102 -1.78 -3.89 3.39
C SER A 102 -1.30 -3.89 4.84
N ALA A 103 -1.43 -5.01 5.56
CA ALA A 103 -1.03 -5.15 6.95
C ALA A 103 0.49 -5.26 7.14
N ALA A 104 1.21 -5.85 6.18
CA ALA A 104 2.67 -6.03 6.26
C ALA A 104 3.45 -4.72 6.56
N PRO A 105 3.31 -3.63 5.79
CA PRO A 105 4.03 -2.38 6.07
C PRO A 105 3.60 -1.74 7.40
N ILE A 106 2.34 -1.91 7.82
CA ILE A 106 1.84 -1.38 9.10
C ILE A 106 2.51 -2.11 10.28
N ARG A 107 2.65 -3.44 10.19
CA ARG A 107 3.33 -4.25 11.21
C ARG A 107 4.82 -3.90 11.31
N GLU A 108 5.49 -3.71 10.18
CA GLU A 108 6.90 -3.28 10.14
C GLU A 108 7.07 -1.90 10.80
N ARG A 109 6.17 -0.96 10.48
CA ARG A 109 6.20 0.37 11.10
C ARG A 109 5.90 0.34 12.60
N LEU A 110 4.95 -0.47 13.04
CA LEU A 110 4.67 -0.68 14.47
C LEU A 110 5.86 -1.23 15.24
N ALA A 111 6.66 -2.10 14.62
CA ALA A 111 7.85 -2.68 15.26
C ALA A 111 8.96 -1.65 15.52
N THR A 112 9.01 -0.58 14.72
CA THR A 112 10.05 0.46 14.80
C THR A 112 9.56 1.74 15.50
N THR A 113 8.25 1.95 15.60
CA THR A 113 7.64 3.11 16.26
C THR A 113 7.77 2.98 17.78
N THR A 114 8.83 3.58 18.31
CA THR A 114 9.25 3.52 19.72
C THR A 114 9.69 4.90 20.21
N LEU A 115 9.80 5.08 21.52
CA LEU A 115 10.30 6.33 22.12
C LEU A 115 11.72 6.66 21.62
N ALA A 116 12.60 5.66 21.52
CA ALA A 116 13.95 5.83 21.01
C ALA A 116 13.97 6.25 19.53
N ASP A 117 13.09 5.67 18.70
CA ASP A 117 12.94 6.07 17.29
C ASP A 117 12.46 7.53 17.18
N CYS A 118 11.49 7.95 18.00
CA CYS A 118 11.04 9.33 18.03
C CYS A 118 12.14 10.31 18.46
N GLN A 119 12.87 10.01 19.53
CA GLN A 119 13.94 10.87 20.05
C GLN A 119 15.11 11.00 19.06
N ALA A 120 15.36 9.98 18.25
CA ALA A 120 16.40 9.98 17.23
C ALA A 120 15.92 10.46 15.85
N ALA A 121 14.62 10.76 15.69
CA ALA A 121 14.01 11.06 14.42
C ALA A 121 14.55 12.37 13.81
N GLN A 122 14.73 12.36 12.49
CA GLN A 122 15.19 13.50 11.69
C GLN A 122 14.42 13.55 10.37
N GLY A 123 14.41 14.71 9.72
CA GLY A 123 13.72 14.92 8.44
C GLY A 123 12.25 14.51 8.50
N GLY A 124 11.76 13.85 7.46
CA GLY A 124 10.35 13.44 7.39
C GLY A 124 9.89 12.59 8.58
N ARG A 125 10.75 11.75 9.17
CA ARG A 125 10.41 10.96 10.37
C ARG A 125 10.10 11.87 11.57
N LEU A 126 10.86 12.97 11.71
CA LEU A 126 10.60 13.98 12.74
C LEU A 126 9.27 14.70 12.47
N ASP A 127 8.96 15.02 11.21
CA ASP A 127 7.71 15.66 10.82
C ASP A 127 6.49 14.77 11.11
N PHE A 128 6.61 13.46 10.87
CA PHE A 128 5.59 12.49 11.28
C PHE A 128 5.35 12.52 12.79
N TYR A 129 6.40 12.46 13.61
CA TYR A 129 6.22 12.45 15.06
C TYR A 129 5.71 13.79 15.60
N ARG A 130 6.09 14.92 15.01
CA ARG A 130 5.49 16.23 15.32
C ARG A 130 4.01 16.24 15.00
N CYS A 131 3.63 15.80 13.80
CA CYS A 131 2.22 15.67 13.41
C CYS A 131 1.43 14.75 14.35
N MET A 132 2.00 13.61 14.75
CA MET A 132 1.38 12.68 15.69
C MET A 132 1.34 13.17 17.14
N SER A 133 2.03 14.27 17.46
CA SER A 133 1.96 14.91 18.79
C SER A 133 0.60 15.61 19.03
N SER A 134 -0.23 15.77 17.99
CA SER A 134 -1.63 16.21 18.11
C SER A 134 -2.59 15.02 18.19
N ASP A 135 -3.60 15.12 19.05
CA ASP A 135 -4.69 14.13 19.15
C ASP A 135 -5.74 14.31 18.02
N TYR A 136 -5.60 15.37 17.20
CA TYR A 136 -6.52 15.69 16.10
C TYR A 136 -6.03 15.19 14.73
N ASN A 137 -4.79 14.71 14.65
CA ASN A 137 -4.21 14.24 13.40
C ASN A 137 -4.33 12.71 13.29
N HIS A 138 -4.47 12.22 12.06
CA HIS A 138 -4.58 10.78 11.77
C HIS A 138 -3.27 10.24 11.19
N VAL A 139 -2.95 8.98 11.53
CA VAL A 139 -1.68 8.34 11.16
C VAL A 139 -1.40 8.37 9.65
N MET A 140 -2.44 8.19 8.82
CA MET A 140 -2.29 8.25 7.36
C MET A 140 -2.07 9.67 6.83
N ALA A 141 -2.65 10.69 7.48
CA ALA A 141 -2.37 12.08 7.17
C ALA A 141 -0.92 12.41 7.50
N CYS A 142 -0.45 12.08 8.71
CA CYS A 142 0.92 12.34 9.14
C CYS A 142 1.97 11.55 8.35
N ALA A 143 1.67 10.30 7.95
CA ALA A 143 2.60 9.48 7.15
C ALA A 143 2.90 10.09 5.78
N SER A 144 2.00 10.93 5.23
CA SER A 144 2.24 11.61 3.96
C SER A 144 3.44 12.57 4.02
N LEU A 145 3.70 13.17 5.20
CA LEU A 145 4.79 14.11 5.43
C LEU A 145 6.16 13.45 5.30
N GLU A 146 6.29 12.17 5.70
CA GLU A 146 7.56 11.45 5.61
C GLU A 146 8.03 11.24 4.17
N SER A 147 7.07 11.14 3.25
CA SER A 147 7.33 10.90 1.83
C SER A 147 7.69 12.18 1.05
N GLY A 148 7.78 13.34 1.72
CA GLY A 148 7.97 14.63 1.09
C GLY A 148 6.78 15.08 0.22
N LYS A 149 5.64 14.38 0.33
CA LYS A 149 4.38 14.72 -0.34
C LYS A 149 3.50 15.54 0.61
N ALA A 150 3.98 16.70 1.06
CA ALA A 150 3.10 17.63 1.74
C ALA A 150 2.21 18.32 0.70
N THR A 151 0.93 17.97 0.65
CA THR A 151 -0.11 18.75 -0.04
C THR A 151 -0.77 19.69 0.96
N GLY A 152 -0.48 20.99 0.85
CA GLY A 152 -1.35 22.06 1.32
C GLY A 152 -0.98 22.70 2.65
N ALA A 153 -0.13 23.72 2.58
CA ALA A 153 -0.23 24.90 3.44
C ALA A 153 -0.21 26.11 2.50
N ASP A 154 -1.40 26.63 2.18
CA ASP A 154 -1.68 27.98 1.70
C ASP A 154 -3.07 28.38 2.25
#